data_AF-A0A2W1L4A9-F1
#
_entry.id   AF-A0A2W1L4A9-F1
#
_cell.length_a   1.000
_cell.length_b   1.000
_cell.length_c   1.000
_cell.angle_alpha   90.00
_cell.angle_beta   90.00
_cell.angle_gamma   90.00
#
_symmetry.space_group_name_H-M   'P 1'
#
loop_
_entity.id
_entity.type
_entity.pdbx_description
1 polymer ?
#
loop_
_entity_poly.entity_id
_entity_poly.type
_entity_poly.pdbx_seq_one_letter_code
_entity_poly.pdbx_strand_id
1 'polypeptide(L)'
;MEFSWSKEHVLLSVISLITLTASVLLIRKNWRQYGLLYLLSAFAGAAICQLFVELKFYSYPVRLFPGLSVMPITAITTFFPFYVLIGVRFSPRRWPWKIPFYWGLIHLGMLAETYAVNKTNLIRYDFKWDTWDSYTWWWIFFLIFEWIGGRIVSPENRNPIAAKSFYYGRWAWAVFHFIVIVTIFLAGYYLGLTSK
;
A
#
# COMPACT_ATOMS: atom_id res chain seq x y z
N MET A 1 -24.03 7.27 24.02
CA MET A 1 -23.67 7.13 22.60
C MET A 1 -23.49 5.64 22.32
N GLU A 2 -24.44 5.01 21.65
CA GLU A 2 -24.28 3.62 21.21
C GLU A 2 -23.28 3.58 20.06
N PHE A 3 -22.16 2.88 20.27
CA PHE A 3 -21.13 2.71 19.26
C PHE A 3 -21.61 1.64 18.25
N SER A 4 -22.35 2.06 17.23
CA SER A 4 -22.78 1.16 16.15
C SER A 4 -21.65 1.02 15.12
N TRP A 5 -20.98 -0.15 15.11
CA TRP A 5 -19.96 -0.47 14.11
C TRP A 5 -20.58 -0.62 12.72
N SER A 6 -20.16 0.21 11.77
CA SER A 6 -20.47 -0.02 10.36
C SER A 6 -19.59 -1.13 9.77
N LYS A 7 -19.97 -1.68 8.61
CA LYS A 7 -19.17 -2.69 7.88
C LYS A 7 -17.75 -2.18 7.58
N GLU A 8 -17.61 -0.89 7.29
CA GLU A 8 -16.34 -0.22 7.04
C GLU A 8 -15.44 -0.16 8.28
N HIS A 9 -16.02 0.02 9.48
CA HIS A 9 -15.24 -0.03 10.72
C HIS A 9 -14.67 -1.44 10.94
N VAL A 10 -15.49 -2.47 10.74
CA VAL A 10 -15.05 -3.87 10.84
C VAL A 10 -13.93 -4.14 9.83
N LEU A 11 -14.11 -3.70 8.58
CA LEU A 11 -13.10 -3.84 7.53
C LEU A 11 -11.77 -3.18 7.91
N LEU A 12 -11.81 -1.92 8.39
CA LEU A 12 -10.61 -1.21 8.84
C LEU A 12 -9.91 -1.92 10.00
N SER A 13 -10.66 -2.37 11.01
CA SER A 13 -10.10 -3.07 12.15
C SER A 13 -9.46 -4.39 11.77
N VAL A 14 -10.11 -5.19 10.92
CA VAL A 14 -9.59 -6.47 10.45
C VAL A 14 -8.32 -6.26 9.62
N ILE A 15 -8.34 -5.34 8.65
CA ILE A 15 -7.16 -5.04 7.83
C ILE A 15 -6.02 -4.53 8.70
N SER A 16 -6.28 -3.57 9.59
CA SER A 16 -5.25 -3.01 10.47
C SER A 16 -4.65 -4.08 11.39
N LEU A 17 -5.46 -5.00 11.90
CA LEU A 17 -4.98 -6.10 12.74
C LEU A 17 -4.11 -7.08 11.96
N ILE A 18 -4.52 -7.45 10.74
CA ILE A 18 -3.75 -8.36 9.87
C ILE A 18 -2.41 -7.73 9.50
N THR A 19 -2.40 -6.47 9.04
CA THR A 19 -1.18 -5.77 8.60
C THR A 19 -0.25 -5.47 9.75
N LEU A 20 -0.78 -5.11 10.93
CA LEU A 20 0.01 -4.94 12.15
C LEU A 20 0.64 -6.26 12.58
N THR A 21 -0.14 -7.35 12.64
CA THR A 21 0.37 -8.68 13.02
C THR A 21 1.46 -9.12 12.06
N ALA A 22 1.23 -9.00 10.75
CA ALA A 22 2.21 -9.36 9.74
C ALA A 22 3.47 -8.47 9.80
N SER A 23 3.32 -7.18 10.09
CA SER A 23 4.45 -6.27 10.33
C SER A 23 5.26 -6.71 11.54
N VAL A 24 4.61 -7.04 12.66
CA VAL A 24 5.28 -7.55 13.86
C VAL A 24 6.08 -8.81 13.55
N LEU A 25 5.53 -9.75 12.76
CA LEU A 25 6.25 -10.96 12.34
C LEU A 25 7.48 -10.66 11.47
N LEU A 26 7.42 -9.64 10.61
CA LEU A 26 8.57 -9.20 9.81
C LEU A 26 9.62 -8.49 10.68
N ILE A 27 9.18 -7.59 11.56
CA ILE A 27 10.05 -6.83 12.46
C ILE A 27 10.80 -7.76 13.41
N ARG A 28 10.15 -8.81 13.93
CA ARG A 28 10.79 -9.81 14.83
C ARG A 28 12.03 -10.47 14.24
N LYS A 29 12.18 -10.52 12.91
CA LYS A 29 13.37 -11.09 12.25
C LYS A 29 14.62 -10.23 12.46
N ASN A 30 14.45 -8.91 12.44
CA ASN A 30 15.49 -7.95 12.79
C ASN A 30 14.84 -6.65 13.25
N TRP A 31 14.61 -6.54 14.57
CA TRP A 31 13.80 -5.46 15.12
C TRP A 31 14.41 -4.08 14.91
N ARG A 32 15.74 -3.98 14.83
CA ARG A 32 16.44 -2.70 14.61
C ARG A 32 16.22 -2.19 13.19
N GLN A 33 16.53 -3.01 12.20
CA GLN A 33 16.47 -2.59 10.80
C GLN A 33 15.01 -2.45 10.33
N TYR A 34 14.19 -3.48 10.56
CA TYR A 34 12.79 -3.45 10.13
C TYR A 34 11.92 -2.55 11.02
N GLY A 35 12.23 -2.41 12.31
CA GLY A 35 11.53 -1.46 13.18
C GLY A 35 11.80 -0.02 12.77
N LEU A 36 13.06 0.34 12.47
CA LEU A 36 13.38 1.68 11.96
C LEU A 36 12.68 1.95 10.62
N LEU A 37 12.74 0.99 9.68
CA LEU A 37 12.05 1.12 8.39
C LEU A 37 10.53 1.28 8.56
N TYR A 38 9.92 0.53 9.49
CA TYR A 38 8.51 0.66 9.83
C TYR A 38 8.19 2.06 10.36
N LEU A 39 8.96 2.57 11.32
CA LEU A 39 8.72 3.88 11.92
C LEU A 39 8.86 5.01 10.89
N LEU A 40 9.90 4.95 10.05
CA LEU A 40 10.11 5.96 9.00
C LEU A 40 8.99 5.94 7.96
N SER A 41 8.53 4.75 7.54
CA SER A 41 7.42 4.63 6.60
C SER A 41 6.07 5.00 7.21
N ALA A 42 5.84 4.72 8.49
CA ALA A 42 4.65 5.14 9.20
C ALA A 42 4.58 6.67 9.31
N PHE A 43 5.71 7.29 9.68
CA PHE A 43 5.82 8.74 9.77
C PHE A 43 5.64 9.41 8.40
N ALA A 44 6.37 8.96 7.37
CA ALA A 44 6.26 9.53 6.04
C ALA A 44 4.85 9.35 5.45
N GLY A 45 4.26 8.16 5.60
CA GLY A 45 2.89 7.90 5.15
C GLY A 45 1.87 8.80 5.85
N ALA A 46 1.99 8.96 7.17
CA ALA A 46 1.14 9.85 7.95
C ALA A 46 1.30 11.33 7.54
N ALA A 47 2.54 11.79 7.33
CA ALA A 47 2.82 13.16 6.91
C ALA A 47 2.25 13.46 5.51
N ILE A 48 2.46 12.55 4.55
CA ILE A 48 1.93 12.69 3.18
C ILE A 48 0.40 12.63 3.18
N CYS A 49 -0.20 11.71 3.94
CA CYS A 49 -1.65 11.61 4.04
C CYS A 49 -2.26 12.87 4.66
N GLN A 50 -1.64 13.41 5.72
CA GLN A 50 -2.06 14.66 6.33
C GLN A 50 -1.98 15.83 5.33
N LEU A 51 -0.89 15.94 4.57
CA LEU A 51 -0.75 16.93 3.50
C LEU A 51 -1.88 16.81 2.48
N PHE A 52 -2.23 15.60 2.05
CA PHE A 52 -3.31 15.38 1.10
C PHE A 52 -4.70 15.74 1.64
N VAL A 53 -4.95 15.52 2.94
CA VAL A 53 -6.18 15.95 3.60
C VAL A 53 -6.24 17.48 3.68
N GLU A 54 -5.13 18.14 4.03
CA GLU A 54 -5.05 19.60 4.10
C GLU A 54 -5.25 20.27 2.73
N LEU A 55 -4.69 19.67 1.67
CA LEU A 55 -4.89 20.10 0.29
C LEU A 55 -6.26 19.71 -0.29
N LYS A 56 -7.10 19.00 0.49
CA LYS A 56 -8.43 18.50 0.10
C LYS A 56 -8.41 17.58 -1.13
N PHE A 57 -7.33 16.82 -1.30
CA PHE A 57 -7.27 15.73 -2.29
C PHE A 57 -7.98 14.48 -1.78
N TYR A 58 -7.93 14.26 -0.47
CA TYR A 58 -8.55 13.13 0.20
C TYR A 58 -9.46 13.59 1.34
N SER A 59 -10.60 12.93 1.48
CA SER A 59 -11.39 12.95 2.71
C SER A 59 -11.70 11.54 3.19
N TYR A 60 -11.82 11.40 4.51
CA TYR A 60 -12.00 10.10 5.17
C TYR A 60 -13.25 10.13 6.06
N PRO A 61 -14.44 9.87 5.50
CA PRO A 61 -15.71 9.93 6.23
C PRO A 61 -15.79 8.92 7.38
N VAL A 62 -15.20 7.73 7.19
CA VAL A 62 -15.16 6.67 8.21
C VAL A 62 -13.74 6.47 8.70
N ARG A 63 -13.54 6.61 10.01
CA ARG A 63 -12.25 6.44 10.70
C ARG A 63 -12.47 5.71 12.01
N LEU A 64 -11.52 4.88 12.44
CA LEU A 64 -11.62 4.16 13.72
C LEU A 64 -11.60 5.12 14.93
N PHE A 65 -10.83 6.21 14.85
CA PHE A 65 -10.68 7.19 15.93
C PHE A 65 -10.91 8.61 15.40
N PRO A 66 -12.16 9.00 15.11
CA PRO A 66 -12.45 10.28 14.45
C PRO A 66 -12.14 11.51 15.30
N GLY A 67 -12.03 11.38 16.63
CA GLY A 67 -11.64 12.47 17.54
C GLY A 67 -10.12 12.67 17.66
N LEU A 68 -9.31 11.73 17.16
CA LEU A 68 -7.85 11.79 17.27
C LEU A 68 -7.20 12.50 16.07
N SER A 69 -7.73 12.27 14.87
CA SER A 69 -7.14 12.79 13.64
C SER A 69 -8.17 12.93 12.52
N VAL A 70 -7.91 13.89 11.64
CA VAL A 70 -8.67 14.07 10.40
C VAL A 70 -8.36 12.99 9.35
N MET A 71 -7.20 12.34 9.45
CA MET A 71 -6.80 11.22 8.61
C MET A 71 -6.98 9.87 9.34
N PRO A 72 -7.07 8.73 8.62
CA PRO A 72 -7.26 7.42 9.22
C PRO A 72 -5.91 6.88 9.73
N ILE A 73 -5.40 7.46 10.81
CA ILE A 73 -4.05 7.20 11.33
C ILE A 73 -3.75 5.71 11.53
N THR A 74 -4.73 4.92 11.97
CA THR A 74 -4.59 3.46 12.14
C THR A 74 -4.34 2.74 10.83
N ALA A 75 -5.10 3.05 9.78
CA ALA A 75 -4.90 2.44 8.47
C ALA A 75 -3.55 2.85 7.89
N ILE A 76 -3.22 4.14 7.96
CA ILE A 76 -1.97 4.66 7.40
C ILE A 76 -0.74 4.07 8.09
N THR A 77 -0.75 4.03 9.42
CA THR A 77 0.39 3.55 10.22
C THR A 77 0.52 2.04 10.30
N THR A 78 -0.44 1.27 9.78
CA THR A 78 -0.37 -0.20 9.73
C THR A 78 -0.18 -0.73 8.31
N PHE A 79 -0.97 -0.23 7.34
CA PHE A 79 -0.99 -0.75 5.97
C PHE A 79 0.23 -0.33 5.15
N PHE A 80 0.57 0.97 5.10
CA PHE A 80 1.72 1.43 4.30
C PHE A 80 3.06 0.90 4.82
N PRO A 81 3.34 0.92 6.15
CA PRO A 81 4.55 0.32 6.68
C PRO A 81 4.64 -1.17 6.38
N PHE A 82 3.55 -1.92 6.55
CA PHE A 82 3.49 -3.34 6.20
C PHE A 82 3.91 -3.58 4.74
N TYR A 83 3.33 -2.83 3.81
CA TYR A 83 3.65 -2.92 2.39
C TYR A 83 5.12 -2.56 2.12
N VAL A 84 5.66 -1.53 2.77
CA VAL A 84 7.09 -1.16 2.66
C VAL A 84 7.99 -2.28 3.15
N LEU A 85 7.67 -2.89 4.30
CA LEU A 85 8.45 -4.01 4.83
C LEU A 85 8.47 -5.20 3.86
N ILE A 86 7.33 -5.56 3.26
CA ILE A 86 7.25 -6.59 2.23
C ILE A 86 8.06 -6.20 1.01
N GLY A 87 7.86 -4.97 0.50
CA GLY A 87 8.55 -4.44 -0.67
C GLY A 87 10.06 -4.57 -0.52
N VAL A 88 10.62 -4.01 0.55
CA VAL A 88 12.06 -4.03 0.79
C VAL A 88 12.59 -5.43 1.05
N ARG A 89 11.87 -6.25 1.84
CA ARG A 89 12.31 -7.60 2.18
C ARG A 89 12.43 -8.50 0.96
N PHE A 90 11.46 -8.45 0.05
CA PHE A 90 11.33 -9.41 -1.06
C PHE A 90 11.73 -8.82 -2.42
N SER A 91 11.98 -7.51 -2.51
CA SER A 91 12.43 -6.83 -3.73
C SER A 91 13.68 -7.53 -4.33
N PRO A 92 13.65 -7.85 -5.63
CA PRO A 92 14.79 -8.47 -6.31
C PRO A 92 16.06 -7.63 -6.24
N ARG A 93 17.24 -8.28 -6.17
CA ARG A 93 18.52 -7.55 -6.12
C ARG A 93 18.79 -6.72 -7.38
N ARG A 94 18.48 -7.28 -8.55
CA ARG A 94 18.76 -6.67 -9.86
C ARG A 94 17.66 -5.66 -10.21
N TRP A 95 18.07 -4.43 -10.53
CA TRP A 95 17.16 -3.31 -10.85
C TRP A 95 16.07 -3.63 -11.87
N PRO A 96 16.33 -4.32 -13.01
CA PRO A 96 15.30 -4.61 -13.99
C PRO A 96 14.11 -5.42 -13.45
N TRP A 97 14.34 -6.23 -12.42
CA TRP A 97 13.29 -7.07 -11.81
C TRP A 97 12.59 -6.38 -10.64
N LYS A 98 13.08 -5.23 -10.18
CA LYS A 98 12.38 -4.41 -9.19
C LYS A 98 11.14 -3.77 -9.78
N ILE A 99 11.20 -3.32 -11.02
CA ILE A 99 10.05 -2.69 -11.70
C ILE A 99 8.83 -3.63 -11.72
N PRO A 100 8.87 -4.85 -12.29
CA PRO A 100 7.70 -5.73 -12.29
C PRO A 100 7.25 -6.12 -10.86
N PHE A 101 8.19 -6.25 -9.92
CA PHE A 101 7.86 -6.52 -8.53
C PHE A 101 7.05 -5.37 -7.89
N TYR A 102 7.55 -4.13 -7.96
CA TYR A 102 6.85 -2.97 -7.41
C TYR A 102 5.59 -2.65 -8.19
N TRP A 103 5.57 -2.89 -9.48
CA TRP A 103 4.39 -2.69 -10.31
C TRP A 103 3.24 -3.60 -9.85
N GLY A 104 3.52 -4.87 -9.57
CA GLY A 104 2.55 -5.78 -8.96
C GLY A 104 2.06 -5.30 -7.59
N LEU A 105 2.97 -4.88 -6.70
CA LEU A 105 2.59 -4.34 -5.38
C LEU A 105 1.69 -3.10 -5.50
N ILE A 106 2.06 -2.15 -6.36
CA ILE A 106 1.32 -0.92 -6.57
C ILE A 106 -0.06 -1.20 -7.17
N HIS A 107 -0.18 -2.15 -8.10
CA HIS A 107 -1.49 -2.54 -8.65
C HIS A 107 -2.40 -3.17 -7.60
N LEU A 108 -1.87 -3.96 -6.66
CA LEU A 108 -2.65 -4.47 -5.52
C LEU A 108 -3.09 -3.35 -4.57
N GLY A 109 -2.18 -2.40 -4.29
CA GLY A 109 -2.48 -1.21 -3.49
C GLY A 109 -3.57 -0.35 -4.13
N MET A 110 -3.42 -0.04 -5.42
CA MET A 110 -4.41 0.71 -6.18
C MET A 110 -5.73 -0.02 -6.30
N LEU A 111 -5.75 -1.34 -6.49
CA LEU A 111 -7.00 -2.09 -6.50
C LEU A 111 -7.74 -1.91 -5.16
N ALA A 112 -7.03 -1.98 -4.03
CA ALA A 112 -7.61 -1.76 -2.72
C ALA A 112 -8.10 -0.32 -2.52
N GLU A 113 -7.32 0.68 -2.95
CA GLU A 113 -7.67 2.09 -2.85
C GLU A 113 -8.88 2.44 -3.75
N THR A 114 -8.85 2.03 -5.01
CA THR A 114 -9.97 2.21 -5.94
C THR A 114 -11.23 1.50 -5.45
N TYR A 115 -11.11 0.31 -4.86
CA TYR A 115 -12.26 -0.34 -4.20
C TYR A 115 -12.77 0.49 -3.03
N ALA A 116 -11.87 1.00 -2.17
CA ALA A 116 -12.25 1.83 -1.04
C ALA A 116 -12.97 3.12 -1.49
N VAL A 117 -12.49 3.77 -2.54
CA VAL A 117 -13.10 4.99 -3.10
C VAL A 117 -14.48 4.73 -3.72
N ASN A 118 -14.63 3.64 -4.48
CA ASN A 118 -15.84 3.43 -5.29
C ASN A 118 -16.91 2.55 -4.62
N LYS A 119 -16.55 1.77 -3.60
CA LYS A 119 -17.45 0.79 -2.96
C LYS A 119 -17.61 0.98 -1.45
N THR A 120 -16.91 1.94 -0.85
CA THR A 120 -16.97 2.20 0.59
C THR A 120 -16.99 3.70 0.88
N ASN A 121 -17.21 4.06 2.15
CA ASN A 121 -17.04 5.44 2.64
C ASN A 121 -15.71 5.64 3.36
N LEU A 122 -14.71 4.80 3.07
CA LEU A 122 -13.40 4.90 3.70
C LEU A 122 -12.60 6.08 3.17
N ILE A 123 -12.60 6.26 1.86
CA ILE A 123 -11.82 7.29 1.16
C ILE A 123 -12.72 7.96 0.14
N ARG A 124 -12.62 9.27 0.01
CA ARG A 124 -13.18 10.01 -1.11
C ARG A 124 -12.09 10.86 -1.72
N TYR A 125 -12.00 10.83 -3.04
CA TYR A 125 -11.20 11.78 -3.78
C TYR A 125 -11.99 13.07 -3.93
N ASP A 126 -11.30 14.17 -3.70
CA ASP A 126 -11.81 15.53 -3.76
C ASP A 126 -10.87 16.37 -4.65
N PHE A 127 -11.34 17.55 -5.06
CA PHE A 127 -10.56 18.55 -5.81
C PHE A 127 -9.68 17.98 -6.95
N LYS A 128 -10.29 17.60 -8.09
CA LYS A 128 -9.62 17.11 -9.31
C LYS A 128 -8.66 15.93 -9.13
N TRP A 129 -8.44 15.46 -7.91
CA TRP A 129 -7.61 14.31 -7.62
C TRP A 129 -8.28 13.06 -8.17
N ASP A 130 -7.51 12.25 -8.88
CA ASP A 130 -8.04 11.03 -9.46
C ASP A 130 -7.14 9.81 -9.17
N THR A 131 -7.54 8.67 -9.75
CA THR A 131 -6.83 7.40 -9.55
C THR A 131 -5.40 7.45 -10.10
N TRP A 132 -5.14 8.27 -11.13
CA TRP A 132 -3.82 8.43 -11.73
C TRP A 132 -2.87 9.21 -10.82
N ASP A 133 -3.36 10.26 -10.16
CA ASP A 133 -2.59 11.00 -9.16
C ASP A 133 -2.15 10.08 -8.01
N SER A 134 -3.10 9.29 -7.47
CA SER A 134 -2.81 8.28 -6.45
C SER A 134 -1.79 7.26 -6.94
N TYR A 135 -1.98 6.68 -8.13
CA TYR A 135 -1.06 5.70 -8.71
C TYR A 135 0.37 6.25 -8.82
N THR A 136 0.51 7.51 -9.20
CA THR A 136 1.82 8.19 -9.28
C THR A 136 2.46 8.32 -7.90
N TRP A 137 1.68 8.72 -6.89
CA TRP A 137 2.18 8.83 -5.51
C TRP A 137 2.54 7.50 -4.87
N TRP A 138 1.81 6.42 -5.20
CA TRP A 138 2.22 5.06 -4.86
C TRP A 138 3.61 4.75 -5.41
N TRP A 139 3.87 5.01 -6.69
CA TRP A 139 5.21 4.83 -7.27
C TRP A 139 6.28 5.64 -6.56
N ILE A 140 6.05 6.94 -6.36
CA ILE A 140 7.01 7.82 -5.68
C ILE A 140 7.33 7.28 -4.27
N PHE A 141 6.30 6.96 -3.49
CA PHE A 141 6.44 6.45 -2.13
C PHE A 141 7.26 5.15 -2.09
N PHE A 142 6.91 4.16 -2.92
CA PHE A 142 7.59 2.86 -2.90
C PHE A 142 9.01 2.91 -3.46
N LEU A 143 9.30 3.76 -4.45
CA LEU A 143 10.66 3.92 -4.96
C LEU A 143 11.58 4.59 -3.93
N ILE A 144 11.09 5.61 -3.23
CA ILE A 144 11.81 6.24 -2.12
C ILE A 144 12.10 5.20 -1.03
N PHE A 145 11.10 4.41 -0.63
CA PHE A 145 11.29 3.42 0.43
C PHE A 145 12.10 2.19 0.00
N GLU A 146 12.15 1.84 -1.28
CA GLU A 146 13.13 0.84 -1.76
C GLU A 146 14.55 1.36 -1.65
N TRP A 147 14.76 2.65 -1.95
CA TRP A 147 16.08 3.27 -1.79
C TRP A 147 16.49 3.38 -0.32
N ILE A 148 15.63 3.91 0.55
CA ILE A 148 15.85 3.99 2.01
C ILE A 148 16.04 2.60 2.60
N GLY A 149 15.13 1.67 2.28
CA GLY A 149 15.16 0.29 2.76
C GLY A 149 16.41 -0.47 2.33
N GLY A 150 16.91 -0.21 1.13
CA GLY A 150 18.19 -0.75 0.65
C GLY A 150 19.42 -0.26 1.41
N ARG A 151 19.31 0.87 2.14
CA ARG A 151 20.37 1.40 3.02
C ARG A 151 20.21 0.94 4.47
N ILE A 152 18.97 0.76 4.94
CA ILE A 152 18.66 0.38 6.33
C ILE A 152 18.76 -1.13 6.54
N VAL A 153 18.20 -1.92 5.63
CA VAL A 153 18.09 -3.37 5.79
C VAL A 153 19.26 -4.05 5.08
N SER A 154 20.11 -4.72 5.86
CA SER A 154 21.31 -5.34 5.32
C SER A 154 20.96 -6.54 4.41
N PRO A 155 21.82 -6.88 3.42
CA PRO A 155 21.53 -7.93 2.44
C PRO A 155 21.20 -9.30 3.03
N GLU A 156 21.72 -9.62 4.22
CA GLU A 156 21.52 -10.88 4.95
C GLU A 156 20.13 -10.95 5.59
N ASN A 157 19.55 -9.80 5.94
CA ASN A 157 18.21 -9.71 6.52
C ASN A 157 17.11 -9.67 5.45
N ARG A 158 17.47 -9.32 4.20
CA ARG A 158 16.58 -9.37 3.03
C ARG A 158 16.41 -10.82 2.54
N ASN A 159 15.25 -11.11 1.95
CA ASN A 159 14.97 -12.37 1.28
C ASN A 159 14.47 -12.10 -0.15
N PRO A 160 15.33 -11.58 -1.04
CA PRO A 160 14.93 -11.11 -2.35
C PRO A 160 14.43 -12.27 -3.22
N ILE A 161 13.34 -12.04 -3.96
CA ILE A 161 12.88 -13.00 -4.97
C ILE A 161 13.96 -13.12 -6.04
N ALA A 162 14.35 -14.35 -6.36
CA ALA A 162 15.37 -14.60 -7.36
C ALA A 162 14.91 -14.12 -8.74
N ALA A 163 15.77 -13.41 -9.47
CA ALA A 163 15.48 -12.87 -10.81
C ALA A 163 14.92 -13.91 -11.78
N LYS A 164 15.44 -15.14 -11.73
CA LYS A 164 14.96 -16.28 -12.54
C LYS A 164 13.48 -16.60 -12.34
N SER A 165 12.88 -16.20 -11.22
CA SER A 165 11.45 -16.42 -10.93
C SER A 165 10.53 -15.56 -11.80
N PHE A 166 11.06 -14.46 -12.35
CA PHE A 166 10.35 -13.53 -13.23
C PHE A 166 10.52 -13.87 -14.72
N TYR A 167 11.25 -14.94 -15.05
CA TYR A 167 11.36 -15.42 -16.43
C TYR A 167 10.04 -16.03 -16.89
N TYR A 168 9.78 -15.97 -18.20
CA TYR A 168 8.55 -16.51 -18.79
C TYR A 168 8.27 -17.95 -18.32
N GLY A 169 7.00 -18.23 -17.99
CA GLY A 169 6.55 -19.54 -17.50
C GLY A 169 6.90 -19.86 -16.04
N ARG A 170 7.55 -18.95 -15.30
CA ARG A 170 7.84 -19.13 -13.87
C ARG A 170 6.77 -18.46 -13.01
N TRP A 171 6.74 -18.82 -11.72
CA TRP A 171 5.67 -18.41 -10.81
C TRP A 171 5.56 -16.88 -10.64
N ALA A 172 6.68 -16.16 -10.47
CA ALA A 172 6.61 -14.72 -10.23
C ALA A 172 6.22 -13.96 -11.50
N TRP A 173 6.62 -14.46 -12.67
CA TRP A 173 6.13 -14.00 -13.96
C TRP A 173 4.60 -14.18 -14.07
N ALA A 174 4.08 -15.37 -13.75
CA ALA A 174 2.65 -15.66 -13.81
C ALA A 174 1.84 -14.79 -12.83
N VAL A 175 2.30 -14.67 -11.58
CA VAL A 175 1.66 -13.84 -10.55
C VAL A 175 1.65 -12.36 -10.95
N PHE A 176 2.78 -11.83 -11.41
CA PHE A 176 2.87 -10.43 -11.87
C PHE A 176 1.89 -10.16 -13.02
N HIS A 177 1.89 -11.00 -14.06
CA HIS A 177 1.00 -10.82 -15.21
C HIS A 177 -0.46 -10.97 -14.81
N PHE A 178 -0.79 -11.94 -13.96
CA PHE A 178 -2.15 -12.09 -13.44
C PHE A 178 -2.64 -10.81 -12.74
N ILE A 179 -1.83 -10.25 -11.82
CA ILE A 179 -2.17 -9.01 -11.11
C ILE A 179 -2.39 -7.87 -12.12
N VAL A 180 -1.44 -7.62 -13.01
CA VAL A 180 -1.50 -6.47 -13.92
C VAL A 180 -2.63 -6.62 -14.95
N ILE A 181 -2.81 -7.81 -15.54
CA ILE A 181 -3.89 -8.07 -16.50
C ILE A 181 -5.25 -7.88 -15.84
N VAL A 182 -5.46 -8.49 -14.67
CA VAL A 182 -6.76 -8.41 -13.97
C VAL A 182 -7.06 -6.97 -13.56
N THR A 183 -6.10 -6.25 -12.99
CA THR A 183 -6.32 -4.87 -12.53
C THR A 183 -6.53 -3.90 -13.68
N ILE A 184 -5.79 -4.02 -14.79
CA ILE A 184 -6.00 -3.21 -16.00
C ILE A 184 -7.36 -3.53 -16.63
N PHE A 185 -7.72 -4.82 -16.74
CA PHE A 185 -9.02 -5.24 -17.25
C PHE A 185 -10.17 -4.67 -16.41
N LEU A 186 -10.08 -4.78 -15.09
CA LEU A 186 -11.09 -4.25 -14.17
C LEU A 186 -11.19 -2.72 -14.26
N ALA A 187 -10.07 -2.01 -14.40
CA ALA A 187 -10.07 -0.57 -14.60
C ALA A 187 -10.77 -0.18 -15.91
N GLY A 188 -10.45 -0.87 -17.02
CA GLY A 188 -11.11 -0.64 -18.31
C GLY A 188 -12.60 -0.97 -18.29
N TYR A 189 -12.97 -2.10 -17.67
CA TYR A 189 -14.37 -2.49 -17.48
C TYR A 189 -15.15 -1.44 -16.66
N TYR A 190 -14.57 -0.96 -15.57
CA TYR A 190 -15.16 0.08 -14.73
C TYR A 190 -15.37 1.38 -15.52
N LEU A 191 -14.34 1.87 -16.23
CA LEU A 191 -14.44 3.05 -17.08
C LEU A 191 -15.55 2.91 -18.14
N GLY A 192 -15.70 1.73 -18.73
CA GLY A 192 -16.75 1.45 -19.70
C GLY A 192 -18.17 1.44 -19.11
N LEU A 193 -18.32 1.14 -17.82
CA LEU A 193 -19.60 1.25 -17.11
C LEU A 193 -19.95 2.69 -16.75
N THR A 194 -18.96 3.51 -16.41
CA THR A 194 -19.17 4.89 -15.95
C THR A 194 -19.18 5.93 -17.06
N SER A 195 -18.72 5.59 -18.27
CA SER A 195 -18.70 6.49 -19.44
C SER A 195 -19.99 6.45 -20.28
N LYS A 196 -20.96 5.62 -19.89
CA LYS A 196 -22.32 5.58 -20.46
C LYS A 196 -23.28 6.37 -19.59
#